data_AF-A0A7J7L4F7-F1
#
_entry.id   AF-A0A7J7L4F7-F1
#
_cell.length_a   1.000
_cell.length_b   1.000
_cell.length_c   1.000
_cell.angle_alpha   90.00
_cell.angle_beta   90.00
_cell.angle_gamma   90.00
#
_symmetry.space_group_name_H-M   'P 1'
#
loop_
_entity.id
_entity.type
_entity.pdbx_description
1 polymer ?
#
loop_
_entity_poly.entity_id
_entity_poly.type
_entity_poly.pdbx_seq_one_letter_code
_entity_poly.pdbx_strand_id
1 'polypeptide(L)'
;MGVMQTRLSDIDTRLGTIDARLGGIEIEVAYLRQLHEESMYDYASSSEVFVKPQKSRAYFKRFQVKYRRRREGKTDYRARIRLINQDKNKYNTPKYRFVVRFTNKDIIAQIISASIAGDMVLATAYSHELPRFGLEVGLTNYAAAYCTGLLLARRVLKTLEMDDEYEGNVEATGEDFSIEPTESRRPFRALLDVGLLRTTTGNRIFGALKGALDGGIDIPHSDKRFAGFKKDEKQLDADVHRKYILTLAEDEPEKLQTHFSEYIKKGVEADGMEELYKKVHVAIRADPTIKKVEKEPRKDHKRFNLKKLTYEERKAKLIERLNALNSAAGADEDEDDDE
;
A
#
# COMPACT_ATOMS: atom_id res chain seq x y z
N MET A 1 9.21 -18.26 64.07
CA MET A 1 8.85 -17.00 64.75
C MET A 1 8.47 -15.97 63.69
N GLY A 2 7.61 -15.01 64.05
CA GLY A 2 6.70 -14.26 63.18
C GLY A 2 7.25 -13.61 61.91
N VAL A 3 6.46 -13.70 60.84
CA VAL A 3 6.53 -12.85 59.64
C VAL A 3 6.01 -11.46 60.02
N MET A 4 6.83 -10.42 59.89
CA MET A 4 6.36 -9.03 59.95
C MET A 4 6.37 -8.41 58.55
N GLN A 5 5.17 -8.21 58.05
CA GLN A 5 4.86 -7.57 56.79
C GLN A 5 4.58 -6.10 57.08
N THR A 6 5.52 -5.20 56.80
CA THR A 6 5.29 -3.76 56.92
C THR A 6 4.69 -3.20 55.63
N ARG A 7 3.53 -2.57 55.78
CA ARG A 7 2.76 -1.95 54.69
C ARG A 7 3.31 -0.55 54.41
N LEU A 8 3.29 -0.18 53.14
CA LEU A 8 3.79 1.06 52.56
C LEU A 8 2.93 2.31 52.89
N SER A 9 2.27 2.38 54.06
CA SER A 9 1.27 3.42 54.36
C SER A 9 1.70 4.51 55.35
N ASP A 10 2.89 4.44 55.95
CA ASP A 10 3.11 5.15 57.24
C ASP A 10 4.27 6.16 57.26
N ILE A 11 4.58 6.87 56.16
CA ILE A 11 5.56 7.98 56.21
C ILE A 11 4.93 9.27 55.74
N ASP A 12 4.50 10.07 56.73
CA ASP A 12 3.90 11.40 56.62
C ASP A 12 5.01 12.47 56.61
N THR A 13 5.02 13.32 55.59
CA THR A 13 6.01 14.38 55.37
C THR A 13 5.60 15.67 56.07
N ARG A 14 6.44 16.21 56.97
CA ARG A 14 6.36 17.62 57.39
C ARG A 14 7.73 18.28 57.38
N LEU A 15 7.87 19.23 56.45
CA LEU A 15 8.99 20.15 56.28
C LEU A 15 9.03 21.18 57.42
N GLY A 16 10.21 21.37 58.01
CA GLY A 16 10.53 22.47 58.90
C GLY A 16 11.76 23.22 58.36
N THR A 17 11.54 24.47 57.95
CA THR A 17 12.55 25.43 57.51
C THR A 17 13.38 25.92 58.70
N ILE A 18 14.71 25.93 58.58
CA ILE A 18 15.61 26.71 59.44
C ILE A 18 16.45 27.61 58.54
N ASP A 19 16.25 28.91 58.71
CA ASP A 19 17.13 29.99 58.22
C ASP A 19 18.41 30.02 59.05
N ALA A 20 19.57 30.10 58.38
CA ALA A 20 20.82 30.51 59.00
C ALA A 20 21.55 31.51 58.08
N ARG A 21 21.62 32.76 58.54
CA ARG A 21 22.51 33.81 58.01
C ARG A 21 23.90 33.68 58.64
N LEU A 22 24.93 33.57 57.82
CA LEU A 22 26.33 33.96 58.09
C LEU A 22 26.87 34.51 56.75
N GLY A 23 27.41 35.72 56.67
CA GLY A 23 28.63 36.13 57.36
C GLY A 23 29.79 35.87 56.38
N GLY A 24 30.20 36.90 55.65
CA GLY A 24 30.97 36.78 54.41
C GLY A 24 32.35 36.13 54.53
N ILE A 25 32.82 35.65 53.38
CA ILE A 25 34.22 35.44 52.98
C ILE A 25 34.17 35.34 51.45
N GLU A 26 34.93 36.21 50.77
CA GLU A 26 35.17 36.15 49.33
C GLU A 26 36.04 34.92 49.01
N ILE A 27 35.47 33.92 48.33
CA ILE A 27 36.21 32.83 47.68
C ILE A 27 35.69 32.72 46.24
N GLU A 28 36.57 33.03 45.30
CA GLU A 28 36.62 32.72 43.87
C GLU A 28 35.30 32.58 43.08
N VAL A 29 34.99 33.63 42.31
CA VAL A 29 33.92 33.76 41.30
C VAL A 29 34.01 32.71 40.16
N ALA A 30 35.07 31.90 40.10
CA ALA A 30 35.21 30.82 39.11
C ALA A 30 34.61 29.48 39.57
N TYR A 31 34.69 29.15 40.86
CA TYR A 31 34.22 27.85 41.39
C TYR A 31 32.69 27.82 41.58
N LEU A 32 32.09 28.97 41.89
CA LEU A 32 30.63 29.12 42.03
C LEU A 32 29.87 29.04 40.71
N ARG A 33 30.50 29.29 39.55
CA ARG A 33 29.83 29.08 38.24
C ARG A 33 29.78 27.61 37.85
N GLN A 34 30.83 26.85 38.18
CA GLN A 34 30.93 25.44 37.83
C GLN A 34 30.03 24.57 38.72
N LEU A 35 29.94 24.88 40.02
CA LEU A 35 28.99 24.23 40.94
C LEU A 35 27.51 24.59 40.67
N HIS A 36 27.23 25.79 40.12
CA HIS A 36 25.87 26.21 39.79
C HIS A 36 25.39 25.65 38.44
N GLU A 37 26.29 25.29 37.52
CA GLU A 37 25.96 24.49 36.34
C GLU A 37 25.77 23.01 36.70
N GLU A 38 26.67 22.39 37.47
CA GLU A 38 26.53 20.97 37.87
C GLU A 38 25.30 20.72 38.76
N SER A 39 25.00 21.59 39.73
CA SER A 39 23.78 21.45 40.56
C SER A 39 22.48 21.78 39.81
N MET A 40 22.52 22.60 38.76
CA MET A 40 21.35 22.88 37.92
C MET A 40 21.04 21.69 36.98
N TYR A 41 22.07 20.96 36.53
CA TYR A 41 21.87 19.74 35.72
C TYR A 41 21.44 18.53 36.57
N ASP A 42 21.87 18.43 37.84
CA ASP A 42 21.41 17.35 38.74
C ASP A 42 19.99 17.60 39.29
N TYR A 43 19.61 18.85 39.57
CA TYR A 43 18.25 19.17 40.02
C TYR A 43 17.20 19.07 38.89
N ALA A 44 17.63 19.13 37.62
CA ALA A 44 16.77 18.90 36.47
C ALA A 44 16.46 17.41 36.24
N SER A 45 17.26 16.48 36.79
CA SER A 45 17.03 15.03 36.65
C SER A 45 16.17 14.44 37.77
N SER A 46 16.04 15.10 38.92
CA SER A 46 15.26 14.61 40.06
C SER A 46 13.75 14.86 39.97
N SER A 47 13.30 15.58 38.94
CA SER A 47 11.86 15.67 38.59
C SER A 47 11.48 14.59 37.56
N GLU A 48 11.74 13.33 37.88
CA GLU A 48 11.17 12.22 37.12
C GLU A 48 9.65 12.27 37.22
N VAL A 49 9.00 12.91 36.25
CA VAL A 49 7.55 12.93 36.13
C VAL A 49 7.10 11.50 35.84
N PHE A 50 6.59 10.80 36.87
CA PHE A 50 5.99 9.49 36.71
C PHE A 50 4.77 9.56 35.78
N VAL A 51 4.97 9.21 34.50
CA VAL A 51 3.88 9.17 33.52
C VAL A 51 3.08 7.89 33.69
N LYS A 52 1.78 8.04 33.98
CA LYS A 52 0.86 6.89 34.05
C LYS A 52 0.89 6.09 32.73
N PRO A 53 1.14 4.77 32.77
CA PRO A 53 1.15 3.95 31.56
C PRO A 53 -0.21 3.92 30.88
N GLN A 54 -0.30 4.52 29.69
CA GLN A 54 -1.54 4.58 28.90
C GLN A 54 -1.95 3.19 28.37
N LYS A 55 -0.98 2.36 27.98
CA LYS A 55 -1.20 0.99 27.48
C LYS A 55 -1.07 -0.04 28.60
N SER A 56 -2.02 -0.01 29.53
CA SER A 56 -2.08 -0.97 30.64
C SER A 56 -2.51 -2.38 30.20
N ARG A 57 -2.35 -3.38 31.07
CA ARG A 57 -2.93 -4.73 30.87
C ARG A 57 -4.45 -4.66 30.62
N ALA A 58 -5.14 -3.73 31.25
CA ALA A 58 -6.58 -3.52 31.07
C ALA A 58 -6.92 -2.91 29.70
N TYR A 59 -6.02 -2.15 29.08
CA TYR A 59 -6.15 -1.67 27.70
C TYR A 59 -6.10 -2.85 26.73
N PHE A 60 -5.06 -3.69 26.80
CA PHE A 60 -4.90 -4.82 25.87
C PHE A 60 -6.02 -5.85 25.97
N LYS A 61 -6.56 -6.12 27.17
CA LYS A 61 -7.72 -7.00 27.35
C LYS A 61 -8.99 -6.49 26.67
N ARG A 62 -9.17 -5.17 26.55
CA ARG A 62 -10.35 -4.53 25.94
C ARG A 62 -10.11 -4.09 24.49
N PHE A 63 -8.89 -4.19 24.00
CA PHE A 63 -8.53 -3.72 22.67
C PHE A 63 -9.13 -4.63 21.60
N GLN A 64 -10.20 -4.18 20.97
CA GLN A 64 -10.80 -4.90 19.85
C GLN A 64 -10.00 -4.64 18.57
N VAL A 65 -9.25 -5.65 18.18
CA VAL A 65 -8.39 -5.58 17.01
C VAL A 65 -9.24 -5.51 15.72
N LYS A 66 -9.05 -4.48 14.90
CA LYS A 66 -9.73 -4.35 13.59
C LYS A 66 -9.36 -5.49 12.65
N TYR A 67 -10.18 -5.78 11.63
CA TYR A 67 -9.88 -6.84 10.65
C TYR A 67 -8.49 -6.72 10.03
N ARG A 68 -7.82 -7.86 9.79
CA ARG A 68 -6.42 -7.92 9.31
C ARG A 68 -6.14 -6.96 8.14
N ARG A 69 -6.94 -7.03 7.06
CA ARG A 69 -6.78 -6.17 5.87
C ARG A 69 -7.00 -4.68 6.13
N ARG A 70 -7.77 -4.32 7.16
CA ARG A 70 -7.96 -2.91 7.58
C ARG A 70 -6.72 -2.42 8.31
N ARG A 71 -6.10 -3.25 9.16
CA ARG A 71 -4.85 -2.94 9.86
C ARG A 71 -3.67 -2.81 8.90
N GLU A 72 -3.64 -3.64 7.85
CA GLU A 72 -2.68 -3.55 6.75
C GLU A 72 -2.96 -2.38 5.79
N GLY A 73 -4.05 -1.64 5.96
CA GLY A 73 -4.38 -0.51 5.09
C GLY A 73 -4.66 -0.91 3.63
N LYS A 74 -5.18 -2.12 3.38
CA LYS A 74 -5.42 -2.65 2.01
C LYS A 74 -6.88 -2.67 1.59
N THR A 75 -7.81 -2.47 2.52
CA THR A 75 -9.24 -2.60 2.22
C THR A 75 -10.06 -1.64 3.06
N ASP A 76 -10.90 -0.88 2.37
CA ASP A 76 -12.06 -0.23 2.97
C ASP A 76 -13.25 -1.19 2.90
N TYR A 77 -13.67 -1.68 4.07
CA TYR A 77 -14.82 -2.59 4.17
C TYR A 77 -16.15 -1.89 3.86
N ARG A 78 -16.27 -0.58 4.08
CA ARG A 78 -17.51 0.16 3.76
C ARG A 78 -17.72 0.21 2.24
N ALA A 79 -16.69 0.57 1.48
CA ALA A 79 -16.72 0.54 0.03
C ALA A 79 -16.92 -0.90 -0.51
N ARG A 80 -16.17 -1.87 0.04
CA ARG A 80 -16.23 -3.27 -0.39
C ARG A 80 -17.64 -3.86 -0.22
N ILE A 81 -18.30 -3.64 0.92
CA ILE A 81 -19.66 -4.17 1.16
C ILE A 81 -20.62 -3.70 0.06
N ARG A 82 -20.58 -2.43 -0.33
CA ARG A 82 -21.45 -1.89 -1.38
C ARG A 82 -21.16 -2.49 -2.76
N LEU A 83 -19.88 -2.73 -3.06
CA LEU A 83 -19.48 -3.31 -4.34
C LEU A 83 -19.89 -4.78 -4.46
N ILE A 84 -19.68 -5.59 -3.42
CA ILE A 84 -19.93 -7.04 -3.47
C ILE A 84 -21.38 -7.44 -3.21
N ASN A 85 -22.15 -6.61 -2.50
CA ASN A 85 -23.53 -6.95 -2.16
C ASN A 85 -24.36 -7.15 -3.44
N GLN A 86 -24.98 -8.31 -3.58
CA GLN A 86 -25.81 -8.70 -4.71
C GLN A 86 -27.21 -9.02 -4.20
N ASP A 87 -28.22 -8.72 -5.01
CA ASP A 87 -29.60 -9.03 -4.66
C ASP A 87 -29.78 -10.55 -4.52
N LYS A 88 -30.40 -10.97 -3.41
CA LYS A 88 -30.55 -12.40 -3.09
C LYS A 88 -31.40 -13.17 -4.11
N ASN A 89 -32.28 -12.48 -4.84
CA ASN A 89 -33.09 -13.07 -5.91
C ASN A 89 -32.27 -13.48 -7.14
N LYS A 90 -31.00 -13.05 -7.24
CA LYS A 90 -30.05 -13.50 -8.29
C LYS A 90 -29.28 -14.76 -7.88
N TYR A 91 -29.56 -15.32 -6.69
CA TYR A 91 -28.98 -16.56 -6.17
C TYR A 91 -27.45 -16.57 -6.28
N ASN A 92 -26.88 -17.54 -7.02
CA ASN A 92 -25.45 -17.73 -7.16
C ASN A 92 -24.84 -16.98 -8.36
N THR A 93 -25.56 -16.02 -8.94
CA THR A 93 -25.04 -15.24 -10.07
C THR A 93 -23.87 -14.36 -9.60
N PRO A 94 -22.66 -14.56 -10.15
CA PRO A 94 -21.49 -13.81 -9.70
C PRO A 94 -21.63 -12.32 -10.04
N LYS A 95 -21.27 -11.47 -9.07
CA LYS A 95 -21.14 -10.02 -9.28
C LYS A 95 -19.68 -9.69 -9.58
N TYR A 96 -19.39 -9.32 -10.82
CA TYR A 96 -18.03 -9.03 -11.27
C TYR A 96 -17.59 -7.60 -10.96
N ARG A 97 -16.32 -7.48 -10.57
CA ARG A 97 -15.66 -6.20 -10.28
C ARG A 97 -14.38 -6.11 -11.09
N PHE A 98 -14.18 -4.97 -11.74
CA PHE A 98 -12.93 -4.59 -12.39
C PHE A 98 -12.04 -3.89 -11.36
N VAL A 99 -11.11 -4.65 -10.80
CA VAL A 99 -10.21 -4.21 -9.75
C VAL A 99 -8.92 -3.71 -10.37
N VAL A 100 -8.65 -2.41 -10.21
CA VAL A 100 -7.41 -1.78 -10.69
C VAL A 100 -6.57 -1.36 -9.50
N ARG A 101 -5.30 -1.77 -9.48
CA ARG A 101 -4.34 -1.44 -8.43
C ARG A 101 -3.03 -0.98 -9.04
N PHE A 102 -2.58 0.18 -8.61
CA PHE A 102 -1.27 0.71 -8.97
C PHE A 102 -0.26 0.33 -7.90
N THR A 103 0.89 -0.14 -8.35
CA THR A 103 2.11 -0.20 -7.55
C THR A 103 3.08 0.84 -8.11
N ASN A 104 4.26 0.97 -7.51
CA ASN A 104 5.26 1.94 -7.98
C ASN A 104 5.84 1.57 -9.36
N LYS A 105 5.79 0.30 -9.76
CA LYS A 105 6.43 -0.19 -11.00
C LYS A 105 5.49 -0.98 -11.93
N ASP A 106 4.26 -1.25 -11.49
CA ASP A 106 3.34 -2.14 -12.20
C ASP A 106 1.89 -1.69 -11.99
N ILE A 107 1.06 -1.94 -13.00
CA ILE A 107 -0.39 -1.74 -12.98
C ILE A 107 -1.02 -3.13 -13.01
N ILE A 108 -1.90 -3.39 -12.06
CA ILE A 108 -2.60 -4.66 -11.92
C ILE A 108 -4.07 -4.43 -12.22
N ALA A 109 -4.59 -5.09 -13.25
CA ALA A 109 -6.00 -5.05 -13.64
C ALA A 109 -6.57 -6.48 -13.57
N GLN A 110 -7.69 -6.66 -12.84
CA GLN A 110 -8.28 -7.99 -12.61
C GLN A 110 -9.80 -7.94 -12.66
N ILE A 111 -10.42 -8.99 -13.19
CA ILE A 111 -11.86 -9.24 -13.03
C ILE A 111 -12.05 -10.22 -11.87
N ILE A 112 -12.78 -9.79 -10.84
CA ILE A 112 -12.93 -10.53 -9.60
C ILE A 112 -14.40 -10.65 -9.19
N SER A 113 -14.84 -11.86 -8.83
CA SER A 113 -16.11 -12.11 -8.15
C SER A 113 -15.86 -12.53 -6.69
N ALA A 114 -16.84 -12.30 -5.82
CA ALA A 114 -16.73 -12.67 -4.40
C ALA A 114 -17.35 -14.05 -4.15
N SER A 115 -16.66 -14.89 -3.38
CA SER A 115 -17.16 -16.16 -2.82
C SER A 115 -16.97 -16.15 -1.29
N ILE A 116 -17.66 -17.07 -0.59
CA ILE A 116 -17.59 -17.22 0.87
C ILE A 116 -16.17 -17.56 1.32
N ALA A 117 -15.47 -18.44 0.59
CA ALA A 117 -14.11 -18.84 0.93
C ALA A 117 -13.09 -17.74 0.60
N GLY A 118 -13.35 -16.94 -0.43
CA GLY A 118 -12.45 -15.91 -0.91
C GLY A 118 -12.88 -15.34 -2.25
N ASP A 119 -12.16 -14.34 -2.72
CA ASP A 119 -12.39 -13.76 -4.04
C ASP A 119 -11.86 -14.68 -5.14
N MET A 120 -12.64 -14.89 -6.20
CA MET A 120 -12.27 -15.67 -7.38
C MET A 120 -11.89 -14.71 -8.51
N VAL A 121 -10.73 -14.95 -9.12
CA VAL A 121 -10.21 -14.11 -10.21
C VAL A 121 -10.52 -14.81 -11.53
N LEU A 122 -11.29 -14.15 -12.39
CA LEU A 122 -11.65 -14.66 -13.72
C LEU A 122 -10.50 -14.47 -14.70
N ALA A 123 -9.93 -13.26 -14.75
CA ALA A 123 -8.81 -12.90 -15.60
C ALA A 123 -7.94 -11.85 -14.94
N THR A 124 -6.67 -11.80 -15.35
CA THR A 124 -5.68 -10.83 -14.88
C THR A 124 -4.89 -10.24 -16.05
N ALA A 125 -4.51 -8.98 -15.95
CA ALA A 125 -3.52 -8.33 -16.80
C ALA A 125 -2.60 -7.47 -15.94
N TYR A 126 -1.34 -7.39 -16.34
CA TYR A 126 -0.31 -6.62 -15.66
C TYR A 126 0.42 -5.72 -16.65
N SER A 127 1.03 -4.63 -16.20
CA SER A 127 1.78 -3.76 -17.13
C SER A 127 3.18 -4.29 -17.44
N HIS A 128 3.78 -5.09 -16.56
CA HIS A 128 5.02 -5.83 -16.86
C HIS A 128 4.87 -6.86 -17.99
N GLU A 129 3.64 -7.08 -18.45
CA GLU A 129 3.30 -7.89 -19.61
C GLU A 129 3.18 -7.09 -20.91
N LEU A 130 3.26 -5.77 -20.88
CA LEU A 130 3.20 -4.93 -22.08
C LEU A 130 4.49 -4.94 -22.93
N PRO A 131 5.69 -5.21 -22.39
CA PRO A 131 6.91 -5.32 -23.20
C PRO A 131 6.84 -6.36 -24.32
N ARG A 132 6.09 -7.45 -24.13
CA ARG A 132 5.88 -8.47 -25.17
C ARG A 132 5.01 -7.99 -26.34
N PHE A 133 4.29 -6.88 -26.18
CA PHE A 133 3.54 -6.20 -27.23
C PHE A 133 4.27 -4.98 -27.81
N GLY A 134 5.51 -4.72 -27.37
CA GLY A 134 6.35 -3.62 -27.83
C GLY A 134 6.46 -2.43 -26.87
N LEU A 135 5.71 -2.39 -25.76
CA LEU A 135 5.84 -1.30 -24.78
C LEU A 135 6.86 -1.62 -23.70
N GLU A 136 8.07 -1.14 -23.89
CA GLU A 136 9.22 -1.51 -23.08
C GLU A 136 9.51 -0.60 -21.87
N VAL A 137 8.92 0.60 -21.86
CA VAL A 137 9.16 1.67 -20.89
C VAL A 137 7.84 2.32 -20.49
N GLY A 138 7.82 3.08 -19.39
CA GLY A 138 6.63 3.83 -19.01
C GLY A 138 5.46 3.01 -18.48
N LEU A 139 5.72 1.84 -17.89
CA LEU A 139 4.69 0.84 -17.54
C LEU A 139 3.69 1.28 -16.45
N THR A 140 3.79 2.49 -15.91
CA THR A 140 2.87 3.01 -14.89
C THR A 140 2.18 4.32 -15.29
N ASN A 141 2.35 4.80 -16.52
CA ASN A 141 1.68 6.02 -17.00
C ASN A 141 0.19 5.77 -17.35
N TYR A 142 -0.50 6.79 -17.84
CA TYR A 142 -1.91 6.69 -18.23
C TYR A 142 -2.11 5.76 -19.44
N ALA A 143 -1.22 5.85 -20.43
CA ALA A 143 -1.21 5.02 -21.64
C ALA A 143 -1.06 3.52 -21.34
N ALA A 144 -0.14 3.16 -20.45
CA ALA A 144 0.05 1.80 -19.97
C ALA A 144 -1.17 1.32 -19.17
N ALA A 145 -1.83 2.21 -18.42
CA ALA A 145 -3.10 1.88 -17.76
C ALA A 145 -4.17 1.54 -18.79
N TYR A 146 -4.30 2.34 -19.86
CA TYR A 146 -5.20 2.05 -20.98
C TYR A 146 -4.88 0.71 -21.63
N CYS A 147 -3.62 0.46 -22.00
CA CYS A 147 -3.18 -0.81 -22.59
C CYS A 147 -3.48 -2.02 -21.69
N THR A 148 -3.24 -1.91 -20.38
CA THR A 148 -3.55 -3.00 -19.42
C THR A 148 -5.05 -3.26 -19.27
N GLY A 149 -5.87 -2.21 -19.30
CA GLY A 149 -7.33 -2.33 -19.33
C GLY A 149 -7.83 -3.04 -20.59
N LEU A 150 -7.32 -2.62 -21.76
CA LEU A 150 -7.62 -3.22 -23.06
C LEU A 150 -7.22 -4.71 -23.10
N LEU A 151 -6.02 -5.03 -22.63
CA LEU A 151 -5.52 -6.41 -22.56
C LEU A 151 -6.41 -7.28 -21.66
N LEU A 152 -6.84 -6.77 -20.50
CA LEU A 152 -7.76 -7.51 -19.64
C LEU A 152 -9.10 -7.74 -20.34
N ALA A 153 -9.66 -6.73 -21.00
CA ALA A 153 -10.94 -6.83 -21.69
C ALA A 153 -10.91 -7.91 -22.79
N ARG A 154 -9.93 -7.85 -23.68
CA ARG A 154 -9.77 -8.87 -24.74
C ARG A 154 -9.54 -10.27 -24.18
N ARG A 155 -8.81 -10.41 -23.06
CA ARG A 155 -8.66 -11.72 -22.37
C ARG A 155 -9.98 -12.28 -21.87
N VAL A 156 -10.78 -11.45 -21.20
CA VAL A 156 -12.05 -11.87 -20.62
C VAL A 156 -13.00 -12.29 -21.73
N LEU A 157 -13.12 -11.49 -22.78
CA LEU A 157 -14.02 -11.78 -23.90
C LEU A 157 -13.59 -13.04 -24.66
N LYS A 158 -12.29 -13.21 -24.92
CA LYS A 158 -11.76 -14.43 -25.53
C LYS A 158 -11.98 -15.67 -24.66
N THR A 159 -11.91 -15.52 -23.34
CA THR A 159 -12.19 -16.64 -22.40
C THR A 159 -13.68 -16.99 -22.36
N LEU A 160 -14.57 -16.04 -22.65
CA LEU A 160 -16.02 -16.20 -22.64
C LEU A 160 -16.61 -16.43 -24.03
N GLU A 161 -15.77 -16.48 -25.06
CA GLU A 161 -16.13 -16.63 -26.48
C GLU A 161 -17.14 -15.54 -26.90
N MET A 162 -16.78 -14.28 -26.62
CA MET A 162 -17.58 -13.07 -26.91
C MET A 162 -16.75 -11.98 -27.61
N ASP A 163 -15.54 -12.31 -28.03
CA ASP A 163 -14.56 -11.38 -28.56
C ASP A 163 -14.91 -10.86 -29.96
N ASP A 164 -15.60 -11.66 -30.78
CA ASP A 164 -16.10 -11.27 -32.11
C ASP A 164 -17.38 -10.43 -32.01
N GLU A 165 -18.25 -10.72 -31.04
CA GLU A 165 -19.51 -9.98 -30.86
C GLU A 165 -19.26 -8.59 -30.28
N TYR A 166 -18.27 -8.48 -29.40
CA TYR A 166 -17.94 -7.25 -28.69
C TYR A 166 -16.48 -6.84 -28.93
N GLU A 167 -16.20 -6.33 -30.13
CA GLU A 167 -14.88 -5.80 -30.51
C GLU A 167 -14.51 -4.49 -29.79
N GLY A 168 -15.51 -3.77 -29.30
CA GLY A 168 -15.36 -2.45 -28.70
C GLY A 168 -14.92 -1.38 -29.71
N ASN A 169 -14.31 -0.31 -29.22
CA ASN A 169 -13.83 0.77 -30.10
C ASN A 169 -12.41 0.45 -30.62
N VAL A 170 -12.29 0.20 -31.92
CA VAL A 170 -11.02 -0.17 -32.58
C VAL A 170 -10.05 1.00 -32.59
N GLU A 171 -10.56 2.20 -32.82
CA GLU A 171 -9.77 3.42 -32.87
C GLU A 171 -9.86 4.14 -31.52
N ALA A 172 -8.73 4.41 -30.88
CA ALA A 172 -8.70 5.11 -29.60
C ALA A 172 -8.99 6.62 -29.80
N THR A 173 -10.23 6.97 -30.14
CA THR A 173 -10.71 8.33 -30.41
C THR A 173 -10.72 9.21 -29.17
N GLY A 174 -10.84 8.60 -27.98
CA GLY A 174 -10.88 9.30 -26.70
C GLY A 174 -12.27 9.78 -26.29
N GLU A 175 -13.28 9.55 -27.14
CA GLU A 175 -14.69 9.83 -26.84
C GLU A 175 -15.24 8.89 -25.79
N ASP A 176 -16.34 9.27 -25.12
CA ASP A 176 -17.05 8.35 -24.24
C ASP A 176 -17.61 7.17 -25.04
N PHE A 177 -17.36 5.94 -24.58
CA PHE A 177 -17.77 4.74 -25.29
C PHE A 177 -18.45 3.78 -24.32
N SER A 178 -19.70 3.46 -24.62
CA SER A 178 -20.49 2.46 -23.94
C SER A 178 -20.99 1.45 -24.96
N ILE A 179 -20.96 0.19 -24.58
CA ILE A 179 -21.32 -0.91 -25.47
C ILE A 179 -22.81 -1.16 -25.35
N GLU A 180 -23.49 -1.06 -26.48
CA GLU A 180 -24.90 -1.41 -26.56
C GLU A 180 -25.08 -2.93 -26.65
N PRO A 181 -26.11 -3.48 -26.00
CA PRO A 181 -26.36 -4.92 -26.04
C PRO A 181 -26.82 -5.35 -27.44
N THR A 182 -26.22 -6.43 -27.93
CA THR A 182 -26.70 -7.15 -29.11
C THR A 182 -27.96 -7.96 -28.79
N GLU A 183 -28.60 -8.51 -29.83
CA GLU A 183 -29.78 -9.37 -29.68
C GLU A 183 -29.46 -10.72 -29.03
N SER A 184 -28.19 -11.17 -29.08
CA SER A 184 -27.81 -12.52 -28.66
C SER A 184 -27.43 -12.61 -27.18
N ARG A 185 -26.27 -12.05 -26.78
CA ARG A 185 -25.74 -12.08 -25.41
C ARG A 185 -25.47 -10.67 -24.97
N ARG A 186 -25.89 -10.31 -23.75
CA ARG A 186 -25.55 -9.00 -23.17
C ARG A 186 -24.04 -8.85 -22.93
N PRO A 187 -23.47 -7.63 -23.03
CA PRO A 187 -22.04 -7.41 -22.84
C PRO A 187 -21.61 -7.79 -21.42
N PHE A 188 -20.35 -8.19 -21.29
CA PHE A 188 -19.81 -8.59 -19.98
C PHE A 188 -19.77 -7.39 -19.04
N ARG A 189 -20.57 -7.42 -17.98
CA ARG A 189 -20.71 -6.30 -17.04
C ARG A 189 -19.80 -6.45 -15.82
N ALA A 190 -18.98 -5.44 -15.55
CA ALA A 190 -18.14 -5.36 -14.35
C ALA A 190 -18.24 -3.99 -13.66
N LEU A 191 -18.06 -3.95 -12.34
CA LEU A 191 -18.04 -2.69 -11.57
C LEU A 191 -16.61 -2.26 -11.25
N LEU A 192 -16.26 -0.99 -11.52
CA LEU A 192 -14.94 -0.46 -11.17
C LEU A 192 -14.71 -0.46 -9.65
N ASP A 193 -13.66 -1.13 -9.19
CA ASP A 193 -13.18 -1.13 -7.81
C ASP A 193 -11.84 -0.38 -7.73
N VAL A 194 -11.91 0.90 -7.35
CA VAL A 194 -10.74 1.79 -7.15
C VAL A 194 -9.99 1.53 -5.85
N GLY A 195 -10.56 0.75 -4.93
CA GLY A 195 -9.97 0.43 -3.64
C GLY A 195 -9.90 1.65 -2.72
N LEU A 196 -8.67 2.00 -2.32
CA LEU A 196 -8.39 3.13 -1.42
C LEU A 196 -7.93 4.39 -2.15
N LEU A 197 -7.77 4.31 -3.47
CA LEU A 197 -7.30 5.43 -4.28
C LEU A 197 -8.40 6.49 -4.39
N ARG A 198 -7.99 7.76 -4.38
CA ARG A 198 -8.91 8.89 -4.53
C ARG A 198 -9.37 8.99 -5.99
N THR A 199 -10.68 9.14 -6.19
CA THR A 199 -11.31 9.30 -7.51
C THR A 199 -11.20 10.75 -8.01
N THR A 200 -9.98 11.21 -8.27
CA THR A 200 -9.71 12.51 -8.90
C THR A 200 -9.88 12.43 -10.41
N THR A 201 -10.28 13.53 -11.04
CA THR A 201 -10.33 13.64 -12.51
C THR A 201 -8.94 13.45 -13.10
N GLY A 202 -8.82 12.65 -14.17
CA GLY A 202 -7.53 12.34 -14.81
C GLY A 202 -6.68 11.30 -14.08
N ASN A 203 -7.20 10.64 -13.04
CA ASN A 203 -6.46 9.55 -12.39
C ASN A 203 -6.26 8.38 -13.37
N ARG A 204 -5.06 7.80 -13.38
CA ARG A 204 -4.65 6.64 -14.21
C ARG A 204 -5.59 5.43 -14.11
N ILE A 205 -6.30 5.25 -13.00
CA ILE A 205 -7.35 4.21 -12.87
C ILE A 205 -8.40 4.36 -13.97
N PHE A 206 -8.77 5.59 -14.31
CA PHE A 206 -9.74 5.86 -15.36
C PHE A 206 -9.16 5.63 -16.77
N GLY A 207 -7.83 5.62 -16.93
CA GLY A 207 -7.20 5.14 -18.17
C GLY A 207 -7.41 3.65 -18.37
N ALA A 208 -7.21 2.85 -17.31
CA ALA A 208 -7.52 1.43 -17.33
C ALA A 208 -9.02 1.14 -17.52
N LEU A 209 -9.89 1.97 -16.93
CA LEU A 209 -11.33 1.93 -17.22
C LEU A 209 -11.59 2.15 -18.70
N LYS A 210 -11.03 3.20 -19.29
CA LYS A 210 -11.25 3.55 -20.69
C LYS A 210 -10.74 2.46 -21.63
N GLY A 211 -9.57 1.89 -21.37
CA GLY A 211 -9.06 0.75 -22.12
C GLY A 211 -9.95 -0.50 -22.02
N ALA A 212 -10.56 -0.75 -20.86
CA ALA A 212 -11.48 -1.87 -20.70
C ALA A 212 -12.81 -1.66 -21.45
N LEU A 213 -13.32 -0.43 -21.49
CA LEU A 213 -14.50 -0.05 -22.27
C LEU A 213 -14.25 -0.22 -23.76
N ASP A 214 -13.16 0.36 -24.27
CA ASP A 214 -12.77 0.26 -25.67
C ASP A 214 -12.42 -1.18 -26.08
N GLY A 215 -12.09 -2.03 -25.11
CA GLY A 215 -11.84 -3.44 -25.31
C GLY A 215 -13.08 -4.34 -25.34
N GLY A 216 -14.28 -3.82 -25.06
CA GLY A 216 -15.52 -4.58 -25.15
C GLY A 216 -16.20 -4.98 -23.82
N ILE A 217 -15.77 -4.44 -22.67
CA ILE A 217 -16.43 -4.70 -21.37
C ILE A 217 -17.41 -3.56 -21.02
N ASP A 218 -18.63 -3.90 -20.57
CA ASP A 218 -19.57 -2.94 -19.97
C ASP A 218 -19.14 -2.61 -18.53
N ILE A 219 -18.68 -1.38 -18.32
CA ILE A 219 -18.41 -0.84 -16.97
C ILE A 219 -19.24 0.43 -16.78
N PRO A 220 -20.24 0.44 -15.88
CA PRO A 220 -21.02 1.63 -15.62
C PRO A 220 -20.15 2.79 -15.13
N HIS A 221 -20.20 3.92 -15.82
CA HIS A 221 -19.34 5.06 -15.56
C HIS A 221 -19.98 6.40 -15.97
N SER A 222 -19.24 7.48 -15.72
CA SER A 222 -19.54 8.84 -16.20
C SER A 222 -18.26 9.49 -16.69
N ASP A 223 -18.36 10.29 -17.74
CA ASP A 223 -17.27 11.08 -18.35
C ASP A 223 -16.49 12.02 -17.38
N LYS A 224 -17.14 12.49 -16.31
CA LYS A 224 -16.65 13.49 -15.34
C LYS A 224 -15.27 13.24 -14.69
N ARG A 225 -14.76 12.01 -14.78
CA ARG A 225 -13.51 11.59 -14.15
C ARG A 225 -12.41 11.27 -15.16
N PHE A 226 -12.71 11.26 -16.45
CA PHE A 226 -11.70 11.14 -17.50
C PHE A 226 -10.82 12.39 -17.57
N ALA A 227 -9.58 12.22 -18.05
CA ALA A 227 -8.69 13.35 -18.32
C ALA A 227 -9.29 14.22 -19.43
N GLY A 228 -9.20 15.55 -19.35
CA GLY A 228 -9.81 16.45 -20.35
C GLY A 228 -11.27 16.84 -20.05
N PHE A 229 -11.89 16.32 -18.99
CA PHE A 229 -13.21 16.80 -18.57
C PHE A 229 -13.12 18.20 -17.95
N LYS A 230 -13.73 19.19 -18.61
CA LYS A 230 -13.82 20.56 -18.10
C LYS A 230 -15.09 20.72 -17.28
N LYS A 231 -14.95 21.12 -16.02
CA LYS A 231 -16.09 21.27 -15.10
C LYS A 231 -17.06 22.38 -15.53
N ASP A 232 -16.54 23.42 -16.15
CA ASP A 232 -17.31 24.61 -16.54
C ASP A 232 -18.19 24.31 -17.76
N GLU A 233 -17.63 23.66 -18.77
CA GLU A 233 -18.32 23.24 -19.99
C GLU A 233 -19.14 21.95 -19.79
N LYS A 234 -18.87 21.19 -18.71
CA LYS A 234 -19.45 19.87 -18.40
C LYS A 234 -19.33 18.87 -19.56
N GLN A 235 -18.29 19.01 -20.36
CA GLN A 235 -18.03 18.16 -21.52
C GLN A 235 -16.60 17.62 -21.44
N LEU A 236 -16.43 16.42 -22.02
CA LEU A 236 -15.14 15.80 -22.22
C LEU A 236 -14.53 16.33 -23.51
N ASP A 237 -13.36 16.94 -23.40
CA ASP A 237 -12.53 17.27 -24.56
C ASP A 237 -11.79 16.00 -24.99
N ALA A 238 -12.30 15.35 -26.05
CA ALA A 238 -11.77 14.08 -26.56
C ALA A 238 -10.33 14.22 -27.08
N ASP A 239 -9.96 15.38 -27.62
CA ASP A 239 -8.60 15.64 -28.11
C ASP A 239 -7.62 15.76 -26.95
N VAL A 240 -7.99 16.46 -25.88
CA VAL A 240 -7.19 16.52 -24.65
C VAL A 240 -7.10 15.14 -24.00
N HIS A 241 -8.19 14.37 -23.99
CA HIS A 241 -8.19 13.01 -23.47
C HIS A 241 -7.25 12.09 -24.27
N ARG A 242 -7.34 12.13 -25.60
CA ARG A 242 -6.49 11.37 -26.51
C ARG A 242 -5.02 11.76 -26.37
N LYS A 243 -4.71 13.06 -26.26
CA LYS A 243 -3.35 13.51 -25.94
C LYS A 243 -2.87 12.95 -24.60
N TYR A 244 -3.69 12.98 -23.54
CA TYR A 244 -3.32 12.41 -22.25
C TYR A 244 -3.10 10.89 -22.28
N ILE A 245 -3.75 10.19 -23.23
CA ILE A 245 -3.49 8.77 -23.53
C ILE A 245 -2.16 8.58 -24.26
N LEU A 246 -1.74 9.51 -25.14
CA LEU A 246 -0.67 9.27 -26.10
C LEU A 246 0.64 10.04 -25.84
N THR A 247 0.65 11.13 -25.07
CA THR A 247 1.83 11.99 -24.91
C THR A 247 2.32 12.15 -23.45
N LEU A 248 3.64 12.26 -23.34
CA LEU A 248 4.42 12.67 -22.16
C LEU A 248 5.41 13.72 -22.67
N ALA A 249 5.00 14.99 -22.73
CA ALA A 249 5.92 16.08 -23.04
C ALA A 249 6.25 16.81 -21.73
N GLU A 250 7.52 16.80 -21.34
CA GLU A 250 8.08 17.73 -20.37
C GLU A 250 8.99 18.69 -21.14
N ASP A 251 8.70 19.99 -21.05
CA ASP A 251 9.32 21.03 -21.89
C ASP A 251 10.73 21.46 -21.42
N GLU A 252 11.32 20.77 -20.42
CA GLU A 252 12.63 21.11 -19.85
C GLU A 252 13.71 20.07 -20.19
N PRO A 253 14.78 20.44 -20.94
CA PRO A 253 15.78 19.50 -21.46
C PRO A 253 16.64 18.82 -20.39
N GLU A 254 16.86 19.47 -19.23
CA GLU A 254 17.65 18.90 -18.13
C GLU A 254 16.91 17.78 -17.39
N LYS A 255 15.58 17.91 -17.25
CA LYS A 255 14.71 16.90 -16.65
C LYS A 255 14.50 15.70 -17.57
N LEU A 256 14.54 15.91 -18.89
CA LEU A 256 14.40 14.84 -19.88
C LEU A 256 15.45 13.75 -19.69
N GLN A 257 16.72 14.11 -19.50
CA GLN A 257 17.81 13.13 -19.36
C GLN A 257 17.68 12.30 -18.08
N THR A 258 17.22 12.89 -16.97
CA THR A 258 17.08 12.19 -15.70
C THR A 258 15.81 11.36 -15.62
N HIS A 259 14.66 11.91 -16.03
CA HIS A 259 13.36 11.24 -15.99
C HIS A 259 13.18 10.19 -17.09
N PHE A 260 13.75 10.41 -18.28
CA PHE A 260 13.57 9.55 -19.45
C PHE A 260 14.86 8.82 -19.86
N SER A 261 15.82 8.66 -18.95
CA SER A 261 17.07 7.92 -19.21
C SER A 261 16.84 6.51 -19.79
N GLU A 262 15.80 5.80 -19.35
CA GLU A 262 15.45 4.47 -19.90
C GLU A 262 14.86 4.56 -21.32
N TYR A 263 14.14 5.63 -21.66
CA TYR A 263 13.61 5.86 -23.00
C TYR A 263 14.76 6.16 -23.97
N ILE A 264 15.70 7.02 -23.57
CA ILE A 264 16.90 7.34 -24.36
C ILE A 264 17.74 6.08 -24.60
N LYS A 265 17.96 5.26 -23.55
CA LYS A 265 18.70 3.99 -23.67
C LYS A 265 18.05 3.00 -24.65
N LYS A 266 16.74 3.07 -24.83
CA LYS A 266 15.97 2.19 -25.71
C LYS A 266 15.63 2.84 -27.06
N GLY A 267 16.11 4.06 -27.31
CA GLY A 267 15.88 4.77 -28.56
C GLY A 267 14.41 5.15 -28.80
N VAL A 268 13.63 5.35 -27.74
CA VAL A 268 12.21 5.73 -27.84
C VAL A 268 12.10 7.25 -27.79
N GLU A 269 11.83 7.86 -28.94
CA GLU A 269 11.65 9.31 -29.08
C GLU A 269 10.19 9.74 -28.84
N ALA A 270 9.98 11.00 -28.48
CA ALA A 270 8.66 11.54 -28.15
C ALA A 270 7.69 11.48 -29.35
N ASP A 271 8.17 11.80 -30.55
CA ASP A 271 7.37 11.85 -31.77
C ASP A 271 6.84 10.46 -32.18
N GLY A 272 7.56 9.39 -31.83
CA GLY A 272 7.18 8.01 -32.14
C GLY A 272 6.24 7.34 -31.11
N MET A 273 5.91 8.00 -29.99
CA MET A 273 5.14 7.38 -28.90
C MET A 273 3.71 7.04 -29.30
N GLU A 274 3.06 7.88 -30.11
CA GLU A 274 1.69 7.62 -30.57
C GLU A 274 1.63 6.37 -31.44
N GLU A 275 2.56 6.24 -32.39
CA GLU A 275 2.66 5.06 -33.25
C GLU A 275 2.98 3.80 -32.45
N LEU A 276 3.83 3.91 -31.42
CA LEU A 276 4.17 2.82 -30.53
C LEU A 276 2.92 2.28 -29.82
N TYR A 277 2.11 3.14 -29.20
CA TYR A 277 0.88 2.70 -28.52
C TYR A 277 -0.15 2.13 -29.50
N LYS A 278 -0.30 2.70 -30.69
CA LYS A 278 -1.16 2.13 -31.75
C LYS A 278 -0.72 0.71 -32.12
N LYS A 279 0.58 0.48 -32.32
CA LYS A 279 1.14 -0.87 -32.58
C LYS A 279 0.85 -1.82 -31.42
N VAL A 280 1.01 -1.36 -30.18
CA VAL A 280 0.71 -2.14 -28.97
C VAL A 280 -0.77 -2.51 -28.90
N HIS A 281 -1.69 -1.58 -29.21
CA HIS A 281 -3.13 -1.85 -29.20
C HIS A 281 -3.52 -2.93 -30.23
N VAL A 282 -2.95 -2.85 -31.45
CA VAL A 282 -3.14 -3.86 -32.50
C VAL A 282 -2.58 -5.21 -32.05
N ALA A 283 -1.37 -5.23 -31.48
CA ALA A 283 -0.75 -6.46 -30.99
C ALA A 283 -1.54 -7.12 -29.86
N ILE A 284 -2.11 -6.32 -28.93
CA ILE A 284 -2.98 -6.81 -27.85
C ILE A 284 -4.26 -7.42 -28.42
N ARG A 285 -4.88 -6.78 -29.42
CA ARG A 285 -6.09 -7.31 -30.08
C ARG A 285 -5.81 -8.62 -30.81
N ALA A 286 -4.64 -8.74 -31.45
CA ALA A 286 -4.23 -9.94 -32.18
C ALA A 286 -3.99 -11.15 -31.26
N ASP A 287 -3.24 -10.99 -30.18
CA ASP A 287 -3.01 -12.07 -29.21
C ASP A 287 -3.11 -11.60 -27.76
N PRO A 288 -4.32 -11.60 -27.18
CA PRO A 288 -4.48 -11.22 -25.78
C PRO A 288 -4.07 -12.32 -24.80
N THR A 289 -3.58 -13.48 -25.23
CA THR A 289 -3.44 -14.65 -24.33
C THR A 289 -2.32 -14.49 -23.28
N ILE A 290 -2.41 -15.28 -22.20
CA ILE A 290 -1.38 -15.31 -21.15
C ILE A 290 -0.30 -16.31 -21.55
N LYS A 291 0.90 -15.82 -21.89
CA LYS A 291 2.08 -16.67 -22.08
C LYS A 291 2.53 -17.24 -20.73
N LYS A 292 2.37 -18.55 -20.54
CA LYS A 292 2.90 -19.28 -19.38
C LYS A 292 4.41 -19.43 -19.54
N VAL A 293 5.17 -19.01 -18.53
CA VAL A 293 6.61 -19.23 -18.46
C VAL A 293 6.85 -20.62 -17.87
N GLU A 294 7.56 -21.47 -18.61
CA GLU A 294 8.02 -22.76 -18.11
C GLU A 294 9.04 -22.52 -16.98
N LYS A 295 8.77 -23.12 -15.82
CA LYS A 295 9.62 -22.96 -14.64
C LYS A 295 10.40 -24.24 -14.42
N GLU A 296 11.73 -24.11 -14.33
CA GLU A 296 12.60 -25.18 -13.87
C GLU A 296 12.19 -25.68 -12.47
N PRO A 297 12.49 -26.95 -12.13
CA PRO A 297 12.25 -27.48 -10.81
C PRO A 297 12.95 -26.63 -9.74
N ARG A 298 12.26 -26.41 -8.62
CA ARG A 298 12.77 -25.53 -7.55
C ARG A 298 14.00 -26.16 -6.90
N LYS A 299 15.12 -25.42 -6.92
CA LYS A 299 16.31 -25.74 -6.11
C LYS A 299 15.98 -25.63 -4.62
N ASP A 300 16.71 -26.36 -3.78
CA ASP A 300 16.58 -26.30 -2.32
C ASP A 300 16.80 -24.86 -1.82
N HIS A 301 15.81 -24.31 -1.13
CA HIS A 301 15.86 -22.92 -0.67
C HIS A 301 16.59 -22.81 0.68
N LYS A 302 17.66 -22.01 0.72
CA LYS A 302 18.26 -21.60 1.99
C LYS A 302 17.27 -20.71 2.74
N ARG A 303 16.79 -21.15 3.91
CA ARG A 303 15.91 -20.35 4.77
C ARG A 303 16.74 -19.35 5.57
N PHE A 304 16.50 -18.06 5.36
CA PHE A 304 17.10 -16.97 6.16
C PHE A 304 16.31 -16.66 7.43
N ASN A 305 15.06 -17.11 7.52
CA ASN A 305 14.25 -16.94 8.71
C ASN A 305 14.69 -17.91 9.80
N LEU A 306 14.95 -17.38 10.99
CA LEU A 306 15.24 -18.19 12.18
C LEU A 306 14.10 -19.18 12.43
N LYS A 307 14.45 -20.44 12.68
CA LYS A 307 13.48 -21.45 13.10
C LYS A 307 12.91 -21.03 14.46
N LYS A 308 11.60 -21.21 14.65
CA LYS A 308 10.98 -20.96 15.95
C LYS A 308 11.60 -21.93 16.95
N LEU A 309 12.14 -21.38 18.04
CA LEU A 309 12.71 -22.18 19.13
C LEU A 309 11.66 -23.14 19.66
N THR A 310 12.08 -24.38 19.92
CA THR A 310 11.22 -25.37 20.58
C THR A 310 10.97 -24.97 22.03
N TYR A 311 10.04 -25.66 22.69
CA TYR A 311 9.76 -25.40 24.11
C TYR A 311 11.00 -25.69 24.98
N GLU A 312 11.69 -26.79 24.71
CA GLU A 312 12.90 -27.23 25.44
C GLU A 312 14.04 -26.23 25.28
N GLU A 313 14.30 -25.76 24.06
CA GLU A 313 15.32 -24.73 23.80
C GLU A 313 15.02 -23.42 24.54
N ARG A 314 13.73 -23.03 24.65
CA ARG A 314 13.34 -21.85 25.43
C ARG A 314 13.51 -22.07 26.93
N LYS A 315 13.22 -23.28 27.42
CA LYS A 315 13.40 -23.65 28.83
C LYS A 315 14.87 -23.64 29.22
N ALA A 316 15.73 -24.24 28.39
CA ALA A 316 17.18 -24.23 28.59
C ALA A 316 17.72 -22.80 28.65
N LYS A 317 17.35 -21.95 27.69
CA LYS A 317 17.75 -20.52 27.69
C LYS A 317 17.25 -19.74 28.92
N LEU A 318 16.10 -20.10 29.47
CA LEU A 318 15.61 -19.48 30.70
C LEU A 318 16.47 -19.88 31.90
N ILE A 319 16.81 -21.16 32.02
CA ILE A 319 17.67 -21.68 33.09
C ILE A 319 19.05 -21.02 33.01
N GLU A 320 19.65 -20.97 31.82
CA GLU A 320 20.94 -20.29 31.59
C GLU A 320 20.89 -18.82 32.02
N ARG A 321 19.82 -18.09 31.69
CA ARG A 321 19.64 -16.68 32.10
C ARG A 321 19.48 -16.51 33.61
N LEU A 322 18.73 -17.38 34.27
CA LEU A 322 18.55 -17.33 35.71
C LEU A 322 19.86 -17.60 36.45
N ASN A 323 20.61 -18.61 35.99
CA ASN A 323 21.92 -18.94 36.56
C ASN A 323 22.90 -17.77 36.40
N ALA A 324 22.95 -17.15 35.21
CA ALA A 324 23.81 -15.99 34.96
C ALA A 324 23.44 -14.76 35.81
N LEU A 325 22.15 -14.54 36.06
CA LEU A 325 21.66 -13.42 36.88
C LEU A 325 22.00 -13.63 38.35
N ASN A 326 21.79 -14.85 38.86
CA ASN A 326 22.14 -15.20 40.23
C ASN A 326 23.66 -15.14 40.48
N SER A 327 24.49 -15.53 39.50
CA SER A 327 25.94 -15.41 39.62
C SER A 327 26.45 -13.96 39.56
N ALA A 328 25.72 -13.06 38.91
CA ALA A 328 26.07 -11.64 38.87
C ALA A 328 25.65 -10.94 40.17
N ALA A 329 24.46 -11.25 40.69
CA ALA A 329 23.98 -10.67 41.95
C ALA A 329 24.80 -11.10 43.18
N GLY A 330 25.29 -12.35 43.19
CA GLY A 330 26.18 -12.83 44.25
C GLY A 330 27.60 -12.26 44.20
N ALA A 331 28.02 -11.61 43.11
CA ALA A 331 29.32 -10.94 43.03
C ALA A 331 29.29 -9.51 43.60
N ASP A 332 28.11 -8.90 43.72
CA ASP A 332 27.92 -7.58 44.33
C ASP A 332 27.70 -7.67 45.87
N GLU A 333 27.37 -8.85 46.41
CA GLU A 333 27.22 -9.07 47.87
C GLU A 333 28.56 -9.40 48.57
N ASP A 334 29.59 -9.78 47.83
CA ASP A 334 30.91 -10.15 48.38
C ASP A 334 31.91 -8.96 48.47
N GLU A 335 31.51 -7.73 48.10
CA GLU A 335 32.35 -6.52 48.25
C GLU A 335 31.99 -5.62 49.45
N ASP A 336 30.86 -5.86 50.14
CA ASP A 336 30.42 -5.05 51.29
C ASP A 336 30.56 -5.77 52.66
N ASP A 337 31.18 -6.95 52.71
CA ASP A 337 31.33 -7.77 53.93
C ASP A 337 32.79 -7.95 54.41
N ASP A 338 33.70 -7.01 54.07
CA ASP A 338 35.01 -6.87 54.71
C ASP A 338 35.24 -5.42 55.22
N GLU A 339 35.28 -5.29 56.55
CA GLU A 339 35.61 -4.15 57.47
C GLU A 339 34.48 -3.26 58.05
#